data_AF-A0A5E4W2N9-F1
#
_entry.id   AF-A0A5E4W2N9-F1
#
_cell.length_a   1.000
_cell.length_b   1.000
_cell.length_c   1.000
_cell.angle_alpha   90.00
_cell.angle_beta   90.00
_cell.angle_gamma   90.00
#
_symmetry.space_group_name_H-M   'P 1'
#
loop_
_entity.id
_entity.type
_entity.pdbx_description
1 polymer ?
#
loop_
_entity_poly.entity_id
_entity_poly.type
_entity_poly.pdbx_seq_one_letter_code
_entity_poly.pdbx_strand_id
1 'polypeptide(L)'
;MTGHSSITIAFVAGALSTHANLPKLNCPMTETPPPTEGSHTYLWTFQHVAQLDALLRHGVLFGDWRHVEPPCEKAYRYMCGVMEKRGLDCGTAPPVWAWHSCWGNQKAPDREVATQLLSLAQLAEDNMVMLTLACPDDQYLLSSYHQWCDLVYFPSLQEGCHCDLESTWQEANETERRILEIDLSSLEDDMVQATLPLVRKEWLRQVHRV
;
A
#
# COMPACT_ATOMS: atom_id res chain seq x y z
N MET A 1 11.04 20.24 20.52
CA MET A 1 10.87 18.79 20.78
C MET A 1 10.15 18.22 19.57
N THR A 2 10.90 17.68 18.62
CA THR A 2 10.39 17.13 17.36
C THR A 2 9.94 15.70 17.59
N GLY A 3 8.66 15.53 17.95
CA GLY A 3 8.02 14.23 18.00
C GLY A 3 7.88 13.70 16.59
N HIS A 4 8.72 12.75 16.20
CA HIS A 4 8.50 11.95 15.00
C HIS A 4 7.38 10.97 15.32
N SER A 5 6.15 11.33 14.98
CA SER A 5 5.03 10.38 14.94
C SER A 5 5.36 9.35 13.86
N SER A 6 5.75 8.14 14.26
CA SER A 6 5.95 7.03 13.33
C SER A 6 4.61 6.67 12.70
N ILE A 7 4.54 6.72 11.37
CA ILE A 7 3.34 6.45 10.60
C ILE A 7 3.25 4.93 10.47
N THR A 8 2.38 4.31 11.25
CA THR A 8 2.00 2.91 11.02
C THR A 8 0.96 2.91 9.90
N ILE A 9 1.38 2.98 8.64
CA ILE A 9 0.52 2.45 7.58
C ILE A 9 0.46 0.95 7.83
N ALA A 10 -0.74 0.44 8.08
CA ALA A 10 -1.00 -0.98 8.22
C ALA A 10 -0.62 -1.73 6.92
N PHE A 11 0.65 -2.04 6.76
CA PHE A 11 1.11 -3.11 5.89
C PHE A 11 0.69 -4.41 6.56
N VAL A 12 -0.13 -5.18 5.86
CA VAL A 12 -0.80 -6.39 6.34
C VAL A 12 0.20 -7.35 7.02
N ALA A 13 0.31 -7.24 8.34
CA ALA A 13 1.09 -8.14 9.19
C ALA A 13 0.13 -9.10 9.89
N GLY A 14 -0.02 -10.29 9.31
CA GLY A 14 -0.79 -11.38 9.90
C GLY A 14 0.06 -12.22 10.84
N ALA A 15 -0.19 -12.10 12.14
CA ALA A 15 0.27 -13.07 13.13
C ALA A 15 -0.48 -14.40 12.93
N LEU A 16 0.26 -15.48 12.72
CA LEU A 16 -0.25 -16.83 12.93
C LEU A 16 0.61 -17.54 13.99
N SER A 17 -0.08 -18.14 14.94
CA SER A 17 0.48 -18.91 16.04
C SER A 17 1.22 -20.16 15.53
N THR A 18 2.47 -20.24 16.00
CA THR A 18 3.44 -21.34 16.15
C THR A 18 3.30 -22.69 15.42
N HIS A 19 4.48 -23.11 14.94
CA HIS A 19 4.94 -24.44 14.52
C HIS A 19 4.63 -24.90 13.10
N ALA A 20 5.49 -24.51 12.15
CA ALA A 20 5.91 -25.39 11.07
C ALA A 20 7.35 -25.08 10.65
N ASN A 21 8.19 -26.10 10.63
CA ASN A 21 9.55 -26.05 10.10
C ASN A 21 9.54 -25.55 8.65
N LEU A 22 10.23 -24.43 8.37
CA LEU A 22 10.49 -23.93 7.03
C LEU A 22 11.40 -24.92 6.26
N PRO A 23 10.96 -25.51 5.13
CA PRO A 23 11.90 -26.20 4.24
C PRO A 23 12.74 -25.15 3.51
N LYS A 24 14.06 -25.40 3.42
CA LYS A 24 14.96 -24.63 2.55
C LYS A 24 14.56 -24.84 1.10
N LEU A 25 13.85 -23.87 0.51
CA LEU A 25 13.53 -23.85 -0.91
C LEU A 25 14.76 -23.42 -1.70
N ASN A 26 15.44 -24.42 -2.27
CA ASN A 26 16.40 -24.25 -3.35
C ASN A 26 15.66 -24.68 -4.63
N CYS A 27 15.12 -23.73 -5.41
CA CYS A 27 14.52 -24.00 -6.71
C CYS A 27 14.98 -22.99 -7.77
N PRO A 28 15.19 -23.42 -9.02
CA PRO A 28 15.86 -22.63 -10.04
C PRO A 28 14.94 -21.56 -10.62
N MET A 29 15.53 -20.45 -11.07
CA MET A 29 14.85 -19.39 -11.82
C MET A 29 14.23 -19.98 -13.10
N THR A 30 12.91 -20.16 -13.11
CA THR A 30 12.14 -20.34 -14.34
C THR A 30 11.60 -19.00 -14.79
N GLU A 31 11.97 -18.62 -16.01
CA GLU A 31 11.59 -17.40 -16.70
C GLU A 31 10.07 -17.20 -16.70
N THR A 32 9.65 -16.02 -16.26
CA THR A 32 8.26 -15.57 -16.22
C THR A 32 7.76 -15.29 -17.64
N PRO A 33 6.52 -15.69 -18.01
CA PRO A 33 5.98 -15.40 -19.34
C PRO A 33 5.88 -13.89 -19.61
N PRO A 34 6.03 -13.43 -20.86
CA PRO A 34 6.02 -12.01 -21.19
C PRO A 34 4.61 -11.42 -21.00
N PRO A 35 4.50 -10.18 -20.48
CA PRO A 35 3.22 -9.53 -20.28
C PRO A 35 2.56 -9.17 -21.62
N THR A 36 1.25 -9.44 -21.71
CA THR A 36 0.34 -9.06 -22.79
C THR A 36 0.25 -7.54 -22.96
N GLU A 37 0.06 -7.07 -24.20
CA GLU A 37 0.07 -5.67 -24.63
C GLU A 37 -0.85 -4.75 -23.80
N GLY A 38 -0.25 -4.03 -22.86
CA GLY A 38 -0.79 -2.94 -22.06
C GLY A 38 0.38 -2.24 -21.39
N SER A 39 0.33 -0.92 -21.17
CA SER A 39 1.37 -0.25 -20.39
C SER A 39 1.31 -0.75 -18.94
N HIS A 40 2.48 -1.09 -18.41
CA HIS A 40 2.63 -1.53 -17.03
C HIS A 40 3.60 -0.59 -16.33
N THR A 41 3.29 -0.28 -15.08
CA THR A 41 4.12 0.51 -14.19
C THR A 41 4.65 -0.35 -13.06
N TYR A 42 5.90 -0.11 -12.65
CA TYR A 42 6.47 -0.80 -11.50
C TYR A 42 5.95 -0.17 -10.21
N LEU A 43 5.44 -1.03 -9.33
CA LEU A 43 4.98 -0.67 -7.99
C LEU A 43 5.68 -1.55 -6.95
N TRP A 44 5.85 -1.04 -5.74
CA TRP A 44 6.49 -1.76 -4.64
C TRP A 44 5.61 -1.82 -3.41
N THR A 45 5.41 -3.01 -2.83
CA THR A 45 4.61 -3.15 -1.61
C THR A 45 5.34 -3.99 -0.58
N PHE A 46 5.36 -3.53 0.66
CA PHE A 46 5.86 -4.31 1.79
C PHE A 46 4.78 -5.28 2.26
N GLN A 47 5.13 -6.55 2.34
CA GLN A 47 4.21 -7.63 2.69
C GLN A 47 4.86 -8.56 3.70
N HIS A 48 4.06 -9.11 4.59
CA HIS A 48 4.51 -10.22 5.41
C HIS A 48 4.71 -11.47 4.53
N VAL A 49 5.69 -12.32 4.84
CA VAL A 49 5.97 -13.57 4.08
C VAL A 49 4.74 -14.46 3.94
N ALA A 50 3.84 -14.48 4.94
CA ALA A 50 2.58 -15.22 4.87
C ALA A 50 1.62 -14.70 3.77
N GLN A 51 1.67 -13.41 3.45
CA GLN A 51 0.87 -12.81 2.38
C GLN A 51 1.47 -13.11 1.00
N LEU A 52 2.80 -13.11 0.88
CA LEU A 52 3.47 -13.62 -0.33
C LEU A 52 3.08 -15.09 -0.58
N ASP A 53 3.12 -15.90 0.46
CA ASP A 53 2.69 -17.30 0.43
C ASP A 53 1.22 -17.45 -0.04
N ALA A 54 0.32 -16.61 0.47
CA ALA A 54 -1.07 -16.58 0.04
C ALA A 54 -1.20 -16.19 -1.44
N LEU A 55 -0.48 -15.15 -1.88
CA LEU A 55 -0.44 -14.71 -3.28
C LEU A 55 0.05 -15.84 -4.20
N LEU A 56 1.12 -16.54 -3.83
CA LEU A 56 1.70 -17.61 -4.63
C LEU A 56 0.78 -18.83 -4.75
N ARG A 57 0.04 -19.14 -3.68
CA ARG A 57 -0.92 -20.26 -3.63
C ARG A 57 -2.23 -19.96 -4.34
N HIS A 58 -2.82 -18.79 -4.10
CA HIS A 58 -4.17 -18.46 -4.55
C HIS A 58 -4.20 -17.63 -5.83
N GLY A 59 -3.06 -17.10 -6.27
CA GLY A 59 -2.95 -16.26 -7.46
C GLY A 59 -3.38 -14.82 -7.25
N VAL A 60 -4.00 -14.50 -6.11
CA VAL A 60 -4.50 -13.17 -5.75
C VAL A 60 -4.30 -12.92 -4.26
N LEU A 61 -4.00 -11.68 -3.92
CA LEU A 61 -3.92 -11.15 -2.57
C LEU A 61 -4.91 -9.98 -2.44
N PHE A 62 -5.77 -10.05 -1.44
CA PHE A 62 -6.67 -8.96 -1.05
C PHE A 62 -6.16 -8.33 0.24
N GLY A 63 -6.53 -7.06 0.46
CA GLY A 63 -6.43 -6.48 1.80
C GLY A 63 -7.35 -7.21 2.79
N ASP A 64 -7.09 -7.03 4.08
CA ASP A 64 -7.90 -7.64 5.14
C ASP A 64 -8.07 -6.66 6.30
N TRP A 65 -9.33 -6.32 6.60
CA TRP A 65 -9.70 -5.37 7.65
C TRP A 65 -9.20 -5.77 9.04
N ARG A 66 -8.95 -7.06 9.30
CA ARG A 66 -8.38 -7.52 10.58
C ARG A 66 -6.97 -6.98 10.83
N HIS A 67 -6.30 -6.49 9.79
CA HIS A 67 -4.98 -5.88 9.86
C HIS A 67 -5.02 -4.35 9.81
N VAL A 68 -6.20 -3.74 9.62
CA VAL A 68 -6.37 -2.29 9.74
C VAL A 68 -6.77 -1.98 11.17
N GLU A 69 -5.98 -1.14 11.85
CA GLU A 69 -6.32 -0.73 13.20
C GLU A 69 -7.65 0.06 13.20
N PRO A 70 -8.57 -0.18 14.16
CA PRO A 70 -9.89 0.46 14.14
C PRO A 70 -9.88 2.00 13.96
N PRO A 71 -8.96 2.76 14.59
CA PRO A 71 -8.88 4.21 14.35
C PRO A 71 -8.57 4.60 12.89
N CYS A 72 -7.89 3.73 12.15
CA CYS A 72 -7.50 3.96 10.75
C CYS A 72 -8.61 3.62 9.75
N GLU A 73 -9.64 2.88 10.17
CA GLU A 73 -10.65 2.33 9.28
C GLU A 73 -11.40 3.43 8.49
N LYS A 74 -11.71 4.56 9.14
CA LYS A 74 -12.40 5.70 8.51
C LYS A 74 -11.61 6.22 7.29
N ALA A 75 -10.30 6.40 7.43
CA ALA A 75 -9.44 6.83 6.33
C ALA A 75 -9.43 5.78 5.21
N TYR A 76 -9.24 4.50 5.55
CA TYR A 76 -9.20 3.44 4.53
C TYR A 76 -10.52 3.33 3.75
N ARG A 77 -11.67 3.47 4.43
CA ARG A 77 -12.99 3.50 3.79
C ARG A 77 -13.18 4.71 2.88
N TYR A 78 -12.66 5.88 3.26
CA TYR A 78 -12.65 7.03 2.37
C TYR A 78 -11.89 6.70 1.07
N MET A 79 -10.71 6.07 1.16
CA MET A 79 -9.96 5.68 -0.04
C MET A 79 -10.71 4.64 -0.88
N CYS A 80 -11.37 3.64 -0.27
CA CYS A 80 -12.26 2.73 -1.00
C CYS A 80 -13.31 3.48 -1.83
N GLY A 81 -13.99 4.47 -1.24
CA GLY A 81 -15.00 5.27 -1.95
C GLY A 81 -14.41 6.12 -3.08
N VAL A 82 -13.20 6.65 -2.91
CA VAL A 82 -12.48 7.39 -3.95
C VAL A 82 -12.09 6.49 -5.13
N MET A 83 -11.65 5.26 -4.83
CA MET A 83 -11.29 4.24 -5.82
C MET A 83 -12.52 3.72 -6.58
N GLU A 84 -13.63 3.45 -5.88
CA GLU A 84 -14.88 2.99 -6.48
C GLU A 84 -15.44 4.00 -7.51
N LYS A 85 -15.41 5.30 -7.19
CA LYS A 85 -15.79 6.38 -8.13
C LYS A 85 -14.97 6.36 -9.44
N ARG A 86 -13.81 5.72 -9.44
CA ARG A 86 -12.87 5.61 -10.58
C ARG A 86 -12.88 4.21 -11.20
N GLY A 87 -13.82 3.35 -10.82
CA GLY A 87 -13.96 2.00 -11.36
C GLY A 87 -13.01 0.97 -10.74
N LEU A 88 -12.32 1.33 -9.65
CA LEU A 88 -11.40 0.45 -8.92
C LEU A 88 -12.08 -0.06 -7.64
N ASP A 89 -12.97 -1.03 -7.80
CA ASP A 89 -13.76 -1.57 -6.68
C ASP A 89 -12.95 -2.53 -5.79
N CYS A 90 -12.81 -2.19 -4.51
CA CYS A 90 -12.17 -3.03 -3.49
C CYS A 90 -13.12 -4.10 -2.92
N GLY A 91 -14.41 -4.06 -3.27
CA GLY A 91 -15.44 -4.95 -2.76
C GLY A 91 -15.56 -4.87 -1.24
N THR A 92 -15.33 -5.99 -0.56
CA THR A 92 -15.39 -6.08 0.90
C THR A 92 -14.03 -5.95 1.59
N ALA A 93 -12.95 -5.78 0.82
CA ALA A 93 -11.59 -5.67 1.34
C ALA A 93 -11.13 -4.20 1.43
N PRO A 94 -10.18 -3.85 2.32
CA PRO A 94 -9.46 -2.60 2.22
C PRO A 94 -8.53 -2.61 0.99
N PRO A 95 -8.09 -1.43 0.51
CA PRO A 95 -7.09 -1.35 -0.54
C PRO A 95 -5.76 -1.94 -0.08
N VAL A 96 -5.02 -2.51 -1.02
CA VAL A 96 -3.60 -2.82 -0.86
C VAL A 96 -2.79 -1.57 -1.19
N TRP A 97 -1.95 -1.14 -0.25
CA TRP A 97 -1.04 -0.01 -0.45
C TRP A 97 0.29 -0.46 -1.06
N ALA A 98 0.75 0.32 -2.03
CA ALA A 98 2.04 0.19 -2.68
C ALA A 98 2.67 1.57 -2.92
N TRP A 99 3.91 1.58 -3.39
CA TRP A 99 4.68 2.75 -3.76
C TRP A 99 4.84 2.80 -5.27
N HIS A 100 4.65 3.99 -5.84
CA HIS A 100 4.99 4.30 -7.24
C HIS A 100 6.31 5.07 -7.32
N SER A 101 6.56 5.99 -6.39
CA SER A 101 7.78 6.81 -6.36
C SER A 101 8.14 7.14 -4.92
N CYS A 102 9.41 6.95 -4.54
CA CYS A 102 9.95 7.40 -3.27
C CYS A 102 11.17 8.28 -3.51
N TRP A 103 11.07 9.60 -3.27
CA TRP A 103 12.18 10.55 -3.40
C TRP A 103 12.82 10.52 -4.80
N GLY A 104 11.98 10.68 -5.82
CA GLY A 104 12.33 10.56 -7.23
C GLY A 104 11.36 9.70 -8.02
N ASN A 105 11.15 10.04 -9.30
CA ASN A 105 10.20 9.36 -10.17
C ASN A 105 10.57 7.88 -10.39
N GLN A 106 9.60 6.97 -10.19
CA GLN A 106 9.76 5.52 -10.39
C GLN A 106 10.95 4.92 -9.60
N LYS A 107 11.25 5.51 -8.44
CA LYS A 107 12.25 5.00 -7.50
C LYS A 107 11.57 4.17 -6.42
N ALA A 108 12.07 2.94 -6.24
CA ALA A 108 11.61 2.01 -5.21
C ALA A 108 11.84 2.58 -3.80
N PRO A 109 11.02 2.20 -2.80
CA PRO A 109 11.33 2.51 -1.41
C PRO A 109 12.63 1.81 -1.01
N ASP A 110 13.47 2.55 -0.28
CA ASP A 110 14.71 2.02 0.28
C ASP A 110 14.53 1.66 1.76
N ARG A 111 15.65 1.35 2.42
CA ARG A 111 15.67 0.98 3.83
C ARG A 111 15.21 2.12 4.75
N GLU A 112 15.43 3.36 4.38
CA GLU A 112 15.00 4.51 5.18
C GLU A 112 13.47 4.62 5.16
N VAL A 113 12.87 4.49 3.98
CA VAL A 113 11.41 4.44 3.83
C VAL A 113 10.82 3.26 4.59
N ALA A 114 11.43 2.07 4.49
CA ALA A 114 10.98 0.91 5.26
C ALA A 114 11.01 1.15 6.77
N THR A 115 12.06 1.81 7.29
CA THR A 115 12.22 2.13 8.72
C THR A 115 11.22 3.16 9.22
N GLN A 116 10.72 4.05 8.35
CA GLN A 116 9.70 5.05 8.72
C GLN A 116 8.29 4.43 8.84
N LEU A 117 8.05 3.33 8.13
CA LEU A 117 6.72 2.74 7.96
C LEU A 117 6.50 1.46 8.75
N LEU A 118 7.56 0.68 8.94
CA LEU A 118 7.51 -0.60 9.62
C LEU A 118 8.00 -0.44 11.07
N SER A 119 7.32 -1.11 11.99
CA SER A 119 7.78 -1.18 13.37
C SER A 119 9.12 -1.92 13.46
N LEU A 120 9.90 -1.62 14.50
CA LEU A 120 11.14 -2.33 14.80
C LEU A 120 10.92 -3.85 14.93
N ALA A 121 9.77 -4.28 15.46
CA ALA A 121 9.42 -5.70 15.56
C ALA A 121 9.27 -6.34 14.17
N GLN A 122 8.55 -5.68 13.25
CA GLN A 122 8.39 -6.17 11.88
C GLN A 122 9.73 -6.27 11.13
N LEU A 123 10.64 -5.32 11.37
CA LEU A 123 11.98 -5.33 10.76
C LEU A 123 12.91 -6.37 11.39
N ALA A 124 12.76 -6.68 12.69
CA ALA A 124 13.64 -7.60 13.40
C ALA A 124 13.32 -9.08 13.15
N GLU A 125 12.09 -9.40 12.73
CA GLU A 125 11.63 -10.78 12.62
C GLU A 125 11.95 -11.45 11.26
N ASP A 126 12.67 -10.79 10.34
CA ASP A 126 12.98 -11.29 8.98
C ASP A 126 11.75 -11.74 8.16
N ASN A 127 10.56 -11.31 8.59
CA ASN A 127 9.28 -11.77 8.06
C ASN A 127 8.64 -10.78 7.07
N MET A 128 9.33 -9.68 6.77
CA MET A 128 8.88 -8.68 5.80
C MET A 128 9.64 -8.82 4.48
N VAL A 129 8.89 -8.75 3.39
CA VAL A 129 9.42 -8.74 2.03
C VAL A 129 8.86 -7.53 1.27
N MET A 130 9.67 -6.97 0.39
CA MET A 130 9.22 -6.04 -0.62
C MET A 130 8.92 -6.81 -1.90
N LEU A 131 7.69 -6.68 -2.40
CA LEU A 131 7.29 -7.20 -3.70
C LEU A 131 7.45 -6.10 -4.74
N THR A 132 8.13 -6.40 -5.84
CA THR A 132 8.11 -5.58 -7.06
C THR A 132 7.05 -6.13 -8.00
N LEU A 133 6.10 -5.29 -8.38
CA LEU A 133 4.96 -5.62 -9.21
C LEU A 133 5.04 -4.85 -10.53
N ALA A 134 4.87 -5.51 -11.67
CA ALA A 134 4.52 -4.86 -12.93
C ALA A 134 2.98 -4.83 -13.03
N CYS A 135 2.38 -3.73 -12.61
CA CYS A 135 0.94 -3.57 -12.52
C CYS A 135 0.42 -2.83 -13.76
N PRO A 136 -0.68 -3.28 -14.38
CA PRO A 136 -1.30 -2.53 -15.47
C PRO A 136 -1.79 -1.15 -14.98
N ASP A 137 -1.63 -0.12 -15.82
CA ASP A 137 -1.88 1.27 -15.43
C ASP A 137 -3.34 1.57 -15.06
N ASP A 138 -4.27 0.68 -15.43
CA ASP A 138 -5.71 0.79 -15.13
C ASP A 138 -6.13 0.02 -13.87
N GLN A 139 -5.19 -0.56 -13.10
CA GLN A 139 -5.48 -1.39 -11.92
C GLN A 139 -5.15 -0.72 -10.59
N TYR A 140 -4.71 0.54 -10.60
CA TYR A 140 -4.33 1.25 -9.38
C TYR A 140 -4.71 2.74 -9.45
N LEU A 141 -4.77 3.37 -8.28
CA LEU A 141 -4.94 4.80 -8.14
C LEU A 141 -3.70 5.39 -7.46
N LEU A 142 -3.09 6.41 -8.09
CA LEU A 142 -1.99 7.14 -7.46
C LEU A 142 -2.51 8.21 -6.50
N SER A 143 -1.79 8.40 -5.40
CA SER A 143 -1.98 9.55 -4.51
C SER A 143 -0.65 10.10 -3.98
N SER A 144 -0.59 11.40 -3.68
CA SER A 144 0.49 11.99 -2.89
C SER A 144 0.39 11.46 -1.46
N TYR A 145 1.48 10.86 -0.97
CA TYR A 145 1.55 10.33 0.39
C TYR A 145 1.38 11.42 1.45
N HIS A 146 2.06 12.55 1.28
CA HIS A 146 2.02 13.64 2.25
C HIS A 146 0.62 14.26 2.33
N GLN A 147 0.01 14.58 1.17
CA GLN A 147 -1.34 15.15 1.14
C GLN A 147 -2.37 14.17 1.69
N TRP A 148 -2.26 12.87 1.37
CA TRP A 148 -3.07 11.83 1.97
C TRP A 148 -2.97 11.83 3.50
N CYS A 149 -1.74 11.86 4.02
CA CYS A 149 -1.50 11.82 5.46
C CYS A 149 -2.12 13.02 6.17
N ASP A 150 -1.86 14.23 5.65
CA ASP A 150 -2.27 15.49 6.28
C ASP A 150 -3.77 15.77 6.16
N LEU A 151 -4.38 15.41 5.03
CA LEU A 151 -5.78 15.79 4.74
C LEU A 151 -6.78 14.70 5.13
N VAL A 152 -6.37 13.42 5.15
CA VAL A 152 -7.29 12.30 5.39
C VAL A 152 -6.85 11.43 6.55
N TYR A 153 -5.61 10.92 6.53
CA TYR A 153 -5.19 9.91 7.49
C TYR A 153 -5.18 10.45 8.93
N PHE A 154 -4.35 11.45 9.22
CA PHE A 154 -4.24 11.99 10.59
C PHE A 154 -5.54 12.64 11.09
N PRO A 155 -6.28 13.42 10.27
CA PRO A 155 -7.59 13.93 10.70
C PRO A 155 -8.59 12.82 11.03
N SER A 156 -8.51 11.65 10.39
CA SER A 156 -9.40 10.52 10.68
C SER A 156 -9.11 9.85 12.02
N LEU A 157 -7.91 10.00 12.58
CA LEU A 157 -7.51 9.39 13.86
C LEU A 157 -8.01 10.17 15.10
N GLN A 158 -8.51 11.40 14.92
CA GLN A 158 -8.95 12.25 16.02
C GLN A 158 -10.38 11.86 16.45
N GLU A 159 -10.50 10.93 17.41
CA GLU A 159 -11.79 10.63 18.07
C GLU A 159 -12.25 11.83 18.93
N GLY A 160 -13.54 12.18 18.85
CA GLY A 160 -14.19 13.11 19.79
C GLY A 160 -14.49 14.52 19.30
N CYS A 161 -14.16 14.88 18.05
CA CYS A 161 -14.70 16.09 17.45
C CYS A 161 -16.05 15.74 16.81
N HIS A 162 -17.16 16.07 17.49
CA HIS A 162 -18.46 16.22 16.87
C HIS A 162 -18.39 17.37 15.84
N CYS A 163 -17.82 17.12 14.67
CA CYS A 163 -18.15 17.89 13.49
C CYS A 163 -19.24 17.10 12.75
N ASP A 164 -20.41 17.72 12.61
CA ASP A 164 -21.54 17.19 11.88
C ASP A 164 -21.08 16.65 10.52
N LEU A 165 -21.27 15.34 10.32
CA LEU A 165 -20.85 14.58 9.14
C LEU A 165 -21.57 14.98 7.84
N GLU A 166 -22.45 15.98 7.88
CA GLU A 166 -23.19 16.48 6.71
C GLU A 166 -22.61 17.77 6.10
N SER A 167 -21.76 18.52 6.80
CA SER A 167 -21.20 19.78 6.28
C SER A 167 -19.67 19.74 6.17
N THR A 168 -19.14 19.13 5.10
CA THR A 168 -17.94 19.62 4.35
C THR A 168 -17.57 18.78 3.12
N TRP A 169 -18.45 17.94 2.55
CA TRP A 169 -18.10 17.25 1.28
C TRP A 169 -18.17 18.14 0.03
N GLN A 170 -18.48 19.44 0.13
CA GLN A 170 -18.13 20.41 -0.92
C GLN A 170 -16.61 20.63 -0.99
N GLU A 171 -15.86 20.37 0.09
CA GLU A 171 -14.39 20.33 0.13
C GLU A 171 -13.83 18.98 -0.34
N ALA A 172 -14.68 17.98 -0.58
CA ALA A 172 -14.27 16.65 -1.04
C ALA A 172 -13.56 16.73 -2.39
N ASN A 173 -14.04 17.60 -3.28
CA ASN A 173 -13.44 17.78 -4.59
C ASN A 173 -12.04 18.38 -4.49
N GLU A 174 -11.81 19.39 -3.64
CA GLU A 174 -10.47 19.98 -3.47
C GLU A 174 -9.52 19.04 -2.72
N THR A 175 -10.02 18.29 -1.74
CA THR A 175 -9.24 17.26 -1.04
C THR A 175 -8.82 16.14 -1.99
N GLU A 176 -9.77 15.57 -2.75
CA GLU A 176 -9.47 14.57 -3.78
C GLU A 176 -8.48 15.14 -4.80
N ARG A 177 -8.70 16.39 -5.26
CA ARG A 177 -7.81 17.05 -6.21
C ARG A 177 -6.37 17.13 -5.69
N ARG A 178 -6.17 17.62 -4.47
CA ARG A 178 -4.83 17.74 -3.85
C ARG A 178 -4.15 16.40 -3.62
N ILE A 179 -4.91 15.36 -3.34
CA ILE A 179 -4.38 14.01 -3.10
C ILE A 179 -4.02 13.31 -4.42
N LEU A 180 -4.81 13.52 -5.48
CA LEU A 180 -4.78 12.68 -6.69
C LEU A 180 -4.18 13.38 -7.92
N GLU A 181 -4.22 14.71 -8.00
CA GLU A 181 -3.54 15.46 -9.08
C GLU A 181 -2.05 15.56 -8.78
N ILE A 182 -1.32 14.50 -9.12
CA ILE A 182 0.12 14.39 -8.89
C ILE A 182 0.87 14.87 -10.13
N ASP A 183 1.79 15.82 -9.93
CA ASP A 183 2.79 16.15 -10.94
C ASP A 183 3.98 15.19 -10.84
N LEU A 184 3.99 14.15 -11.67
CA LEU A 184 5.08 13.18 -11.71
C LEU A 184 6.41 13.77 -12.22
N SER A 185 6.41 14.99 -12.75
CA SER A 185 7.62 15.67 -13.23
C SER A 185 8.42 16.36 -12.12
N SER A 186 7.84 16.59 -10.94
CA SER A 186 8.51 17.25 -9.81
C SER A 186 8.52 16.42 -8.52
N LEU A 187 9.01 15.17 -8.59
CA LEU A 187 8.99 14.22 -7.47
C LEU A 187 10.28 14.17 -6.63
N GLU A 188 11.19 15.14 -6.76
CA GLU A 188 12.48 15.09 -6.05
C GLU A 188 12.30 15.03 -4.52
N ASP A 189 11.30 15.71 -3.99
CA ASP A 189 11.01 15.82 -2.55
C ASP A 189 9.65 15.22 -2.13
N ASP A 190 8.99 14.43 -3.00
CA ASP A 190 7.69 13.82 -2.68
C ASP A 190 7.70 12.29 -2.83
N MET A 191 6.74 11.66 -2.15
CA MET A 191 6.46 10.24 -2.26
C MET A 191 5.06 10.03 -2.84
N VAL A 192 5.00 9.22 -3.88
CA VAL A 192 3.76 8.83 -4.55
C VAL A 192 3.46 7.39 -4.20
N GLN A 193 2.32 7.18 -3.58
CA GLN A 193 1.79 5.87 -3.26
C GLN A 193 0.74 5.46 -4.31
N ALA A 194 0.50 4.16 -4.40
CA ALA A 194 -0.51 3.56 -5.25
C ALA A 194 -1.44 2.70 -4.38
N THR A 195 -2.74 2.79 -4.64
CA THR A 195 -3.74 1.92 -4.02
C THR A 195 -4.32 0.97 -5.06
N LEU A 196 -4.38 -0.31 -4.69
CA LEU A 196 -4.90 -1.37 -5.55
C LEU A 196 -6.06 -2.07 -4.85
N PRO A 197 -7.12 -2.46 -5.56
CA PRO A 197 -8.16 -3.31 -4.99
C PRO A 197 -7.63 -4.68 -4.52
N LEU A 198 -6.63 -5.19 -5.24
CA LEU A 198 -6.00 -6.49 -5.04
C LEU A 198 -4.62 -6.50 -5.69
N VAL A 199 -3.82 -7.52 -5.41
CA VAL A 199 -2.57 -7.83 -6.11
C VAL A 199 -2.69 -9.20 -6.77
N ARG A 200 -2.29 -9.30 -8.05
CA ARG A 200 -2.29 -10.56 -8.79
C ARG A 200 -0.90 -11.16 -8.90
N LYS A 201 -0.80 -12.49 -8.87
CA LYS A 201 0.48 -13.21 -8.95
C LYS A 201 1.20 -12.94 -10.26
N GLU A 202 0.48 -12.80 -11.36
CA GLU A 202 1.04 -12.47 -12.68
C GLU A 202 1.67 -11.07 -12.74
N TRP A 203 1.41 -10.19 -11.77
CA TRP A 203 2.08 -8.89 -11.67
C TRP A 203 3.43 -9.03 -10.95
N LEU A 204 3.63 -10.07 -10.14
CA LEU A 204 4.87 -10.24 -9.36
C LEU A 204 6.08 -10.41 -10.29
N ARG A 205 7.13 -9.63 -10.03
CA ARG A 205 8.39 -9.68 -10.78
C ARG A 205 9.57 -10.03 -9.91
N GLN A 206 9.65 -9.45 -8.72
CA GLN A 206 10.74 -9.70 -7.78
C GLN A 206 10.23 -9.71 -6.34
N VAL A 207 10.98 -10.42 -5.49
CA VAL A 207 10.80 -10.46 -4.04
C VAL A 207 12.15 -10.12 -3.42
N HIS A 208 12.17 -9.11 -2.56
CA HIS A 208 13.36 -8.72 -1.80
C HIS A 208 13.05 -8.82 -0.30
N ARG A 209 14.00 -9.27 0.51
CA ARG A 209 13.87 -9.19 1.97
C ARG A 209 14.19 -7.78 2.42
N VAL A 210 13.39 -7.24 3.32
CA VAL A 210 13.55 -5.87 3.86
C VAL A 210 14.60 -5.85 4.96
#